data_AF-A0A936PRS9-F1
#
_entry.id   AF-A0A936PRS9-F1
#
_cell.length_a   1.000
_cell.length_b   1.000
_cell.length_c   1.000
_cell.angle_alpha   90.00
_cell.angle_beta   90.00
_cell.angle_gamma   90.00
#
_symmetry.space_group_name_H-M   'P 1'
#
loop_
_entity.id
_entity.type
_entity.pdbx_description
1 polymer ?
#
loop_
_entity_poly.entity_id
_entity_poly.type
_entity_poly.pdbx_seq_one_letter_code
_entity_poly.pdbx_strand_id
1 'polypeptide(L)'
;MSATELEVLVEQLDEVMAEPVMDEEDAIERAILAGLVARLDPRHPALIDAEKWRDGEGKPLLDEAFGLIDEDDLIETLDSMTPDDDAEAIEEAVMDVDELLCAAVWSKRPAKVRGLARRAAASVRATPEVFITLVPQAKALARLPAVAEHIDLYDLWLAVADAAQWAD
;
A
#
# COMPACT_ATOMS: atom_id res chain seq x y z
N MET A 1 -12.54 6.57 8.65
CA MET A 1 -11.75 7.26 7.63
C MET A 1 -12.57 8.46 7.20
N SER A 2 -12.08 9.66 7.50
CA SER A 2 -12.79 10.92 7.26
C SER A 2 -12.60 11.34 5.80
N ALA A 3 -13.50 12.18 5.28
CA ALA A 3 -13.37 12.81 3.97
C ALA A 3 -11.97 13.43 3.73
N THR A 4 -11.29 13.81 4.82
CA THR A 4 -9.97 14.43 4.84
C THR A 4 -8.84 13.58 4.26
N GLU A 5 -8.82 12.26 4.46
CA GLU A 5 -7.71 11.42 3.97
C GLU A 5 -7.75 11.29 2.44
N LEU A 6 -8.94 11.05 1.90
CA LEU A 6 -9.15 11.01 0.44
C LEU A 6 -8.85 12.38 -0.20
N GLU A 7 -9.25 13.48 0.45
CA GLU A 7 -8.95 14.84 -0.03
C GLU A 7 -7.43 15.08 -0.13
N VAL A 8 -6.66 14.71 0.90
CA VAL A 8 -5.18 14.84 0.88
C VAL A 8 -4.56 13.98 -0.21
N LEU A 9 -4.96 12.72 -0.34
CA LEU A 9 -4.43 11.82 -1.37
C LEU A 9 -4.75 12.31 -2.78
N VAL A 10 -5.92 12.92 -2.98
CA VAL A 10 -6.29 13.52 -4.26
C VAL A 10 -5.44 14.76 -4.54
N GLU A 11 -5.21 15.63 -3.56
CA GLU A 11 -4.33 16.80 -3.72
C GLU A 11 -2.90 16.37 -4.08
N GLN A 12 -2.36 15.36 -3.41
CA GLN A 12 -1.05 14.79 -3.72
C GLN A 12 -1.00 14.15 -5.11
N LEU A 13 -2.03 13.38 -5.48
CA LEU A 13 -2.12 12.78 -6.81
C LEU A 13 -2.14 13.86 -7.91
N ASP A 14 -2.92 14.92 -7.72
CA ASP A 14 -3.00 16.03 -8.66
C ASP A 14 -1.65 16.76 -8.78
N GLU A 15 -0.92 16.92 -7.67
CA GLU A 15 0.42 17.50 -7.64
C GLU A 15 1.41 16.66 -8.46
N VAL A 16 1.57 15.37 -8.15
CA VAL A 16 2.54 14.52 -8.86
C VAL A 16 2.18 14.32 -10.33
N MET A 17 0.89 14.37 -10.69
CA MET A 17 0.44 14.27 -12.07
C MET A 17 0.73 15.53 -12.89
N ALA A 18 0.91 16.68 -12.24
CA ALA A 18 1.29 17.93 -12.90
C ALA A 18 2.80 18.02 -13.20
N GLU A 19 3.62 17.21 -12.54
CA GLU A 19 5.07 17.16 -12.73
C GLU A 19 5.47 16.31 -13.95
N PRO A 20 6.69 16.47 -14.50
CA PRO A 20 7.22 15.52 -15.47
C PRO A 20 7.66 14.21 -14.77
N VAL A 21 7.43 13.06 -15.41
CA VAL A 21 8.05 11.79 -14.98
C VAL A 21 9.45 11.70 -15.55
N MET A 22 10.45 11.65 -14.69
CA MET A 22 11.85 11.60 -15.05
C MET A 22 12.37 10.15 -15.11
N ASP A 23 11.85 9.28 -14.24
CA ASP A 23 12.33 7.91 -14.06
C ASP A 23 11.27 6.96 -13.47
N GLU A 24 11.70 5.76 -13.09
CA GLU A 24 10.91 4.72 -12.44
C GLU A 24 10.42 5.07 -11.03
N GLU A 25 11.14 5.94 -10.29
CA GLU A 25 10.80 6.33 -8.92
C GLU A 25 9.57 7.26 -8.94
N ASP A 26 9.60 8.25 -9.83
CA ASP A 26 8.45 9.11 -10.10
C ASP A 26 7.23 8.29 -10.57
N ALA A 27 7.47 7.23 -11.35
CA ALA A 27 6.42 6.38 -11.86
C ALA A 27 5.76 5.54 -10.76
N ILE A 28 6.54 5.00 -9.81
CA ILE A 28 5.98 4.23 -8.70
C ILE A 28 5.23 5.13 -7.72
N GLU A 29 5.72 6.34 -7.44
CA GLU A 29 5.03 7.31 -6.58
C GLU A 29 3.62 7.64 -7.10
N ARG A 30 3.49 7.92 -8.41
CA ARG A 30 2.17 8.12 -9.04
C ARG A 30 1.25 6.92 -8.88
N ALA A 31 1.80 5.72 -9.03
CA ALA A 31 1.03 4.49 -8.88
C ALA A 31 0.59 4.25 -7.43
N ILE A 32 1.44 4.59 -6.45
CA ILE A 32 1.11 4.53 -5.02
C ILE A 32 -0.08 5.44 -4.74
N LEU A 33 0.03 6.74 -5.05
CA LEU A 33 -1.03 7.71 -4.79
C LEU A 33 -2.34 7.35 -5.51
N ALA A 34 -2.26 6.97 -6.79
CA ALA A 34 -3.44 6.55 -7.53
C ALA A 34 -4.05 5.25 -6.97
N GLY A 35 -3.21 4.32 -6.49
CA GLY A 35 -3.64 3.10 -5.83
C GLY A 35 -4.35 3.34 -4.50
N LEU A 36 -3.81 4.23 -3.68
CA LEU A 36 -4.42 4.65 -2.40
C LEU A 36 -5.77 5.32 -2.64
N VAL A 37 -5.85 6.27 -3.58
CA VAL A 37 -7.13 6.90 -3.98
C VAL A 37 -8.12 5.84 -4.49
N ALA A 38 -7.70 4.95 -5.40
CA ALA A 38 -8.57 3.93 -5.97
C ALA A 38 -9.07 2.91 -4.94
N ARG A 39 -8.29 2.62 -3.90
CA ARG A 39 -8.71 1.77 -2.79
C ARG A 39 -9.87 2.40 -2.00
N LEU A 40 -9.85 3.72 -1.82
CA LEU A 40 -10.86 4.46 -1.07
C LEU A 40 -12.09 4.79 -1.92
N ASP A 41 -11.89 5.29 -3.14
CA ASP A 41 -12.93 5.57 -4.12
C ASP A 41 -12.45 5.22 -5.55
N PRO A 42 -12.75 4.02 -6.06
CA PRO A 42 -12.31 3.58 -7.38
C PRO A 42 -12.99 4.34 -8.54
N ARG A 43 -13.94 5.23 -8.25
CA ARG A 43 -14.63 6.06 -9.26
C ARG A 43 -14.26 7.53 -9.14
N HIS A 44 -13.26 7.87 -8.34
CA HIS A 44 -12.86 9.25 -8.13
C HIS A 44 -12.36 9.88 -9.45
N PRO A 45 -12.83 11.09 -9.84
CA PRO A 45 -12.45 11.71 -11.11
C PRO A 45 -10.94 11.97 -11.29
N ALA A 46 -10.20 12.17 -10.20
CA ALA A 46 -8.74 12.35 -10.25
C ALA A 46 -8.00 11.15 -10.86
N LEU A 47 -8.61 9.96 -10.84
CA LEU A 47 -8.01 8.76 -11.43
C LEU A 47 -8.01 8.78 -12.96
N ILE A 48 -8.82 9.61 -13.63
CA ILE A 48 -9.00 9.56 -15.09
C ILE A 48 -7.67 9.78 -15.82
N ASP A 49 -6.93 10.82 -15.46
CA ASP A 49 -5.66 11.14 -16.11
C ASP A 49 -4.54 10.18 -15.69
N ALA A 50 -4.54 9.75 -14.42
CA ALA A 50 -3.62 8.74 -13.93
C ALA A 50 -3.80 7.39 -14.66
N GLU A 51 -5.04 6.96 -14.91
CA GLU A 51 -5.34 5.73 -15.65
C GLU A 51 -4.94 5.81 -17.12
N LYS A 52 -5.18 6.97 -17.75
CA LYS A 52 -4.74 7.22 -19.12
C LYS A 52 -3.22 7.17 -19.23
N TRP A 53 -2.50 7.73 -18.24
CA TRP A 53 -1.05 7.66 -18.16
C TRP A 53 -0.58 6.21 -17.93
N ARG A 54 -1.13 5.49 -16.94
CA ARG A 54 -0.82 4.09 -16.61
C ARG A 54 -0.94 3.17 -17.83
N ASP A 55 -2.03 3.30 -18.57
CA ASP A 55 -2.32 2.45 -19.73
C ASP A 55 -1.59 2.93 -21.00
N GLY A 56 -0.95 4.10 -20.96
CA GLY A 56 -0.16 4.72 -22.03
C GLY A 56 1.33 4.79 -21.70
N GLU A 57 1.84 6.02 -21.52
CA GLU A 57 3.27 6.31 -21.36
C GLU A 57 3.87 5.74 -20.07
N GLY A 58 3.08 5.61 -19.00
CA GLY A 58 3.52 5.06 -17.72
C GLY A 58 3.74 3.56 -17.75
N LYS A 59 3.19 2.83 -18.72
CA LYS A 59 3.25 1.37 -18.76
C LYS A 59 4.69 0.80 -18.70
N PRO A 60 5.63 1.19 -19.58
CA PRO A 60 7.00 0.69 -19.53
C PRO A 60 7.73 1.08 -18.23
N LEU A 61 7.51 2.31 -17.73
CA LEU A 61 8.14 2.78 -16.49
C LEU A 61 7.68 1.98 -15.28
N LEU A 62 6.38 1.67 -15.20
CA LEU A 62 5.85 0.79 -14.15
C LEU A 62 6.42 -0.63 -14.28
N ASP A 63 6.60 -1.16 -15.49
CA ASP A 63 7.21 -2.49 -15.66
C ASP A 63 8.66 -2.53 -15.15
N GLU A 64 9.41 -1.44 -15.35
CA GLU A 64 10.78 -1.25 -14.87
C GLU A 64 10.84 -1.02 -13.35
N ALA A 65 10.01 -0.12 -12.81
CA ALA A 65 9.88 0.13 -11.38
C ALA A 65 9.60 -1.15 -10.59
N PHE A 66 8.58 -1.93 -11.00
CA PHE A 66 8.28 -3.24 -10.38
C PHE A 66 9.37 -4.31 -10.63
N GLY A 67 10.37 -4.04 -11.47
CA GLY A 67 11.55 -4.88 -11.65
C GLY A 67 12.70 -4.51 -10.71
N LEU A 68 12.67 -3.33 -10.11
CA LEU A 68 13.71 -2.77 -9.24
C LEU A 68 13.37 -2.85 -7.75
N ILE A 69 12.12 -3.13 -7.39
CA ILE A 69 11.69 -3.31 -6.00
C ILE A 69 12.52 -4.41 -5.33
N ASP A 70 13.14 -4.05 -4.21
CA ASP A 70 13.75 -5.00 -3.29
C ASP A 70 12.72 -5.43 -2.23
N GLU A 71 12.11 -6.60 -2.42
CA GLU A 71 11.16 -7.15 -1.45
C GLU A 71 11.86 -7.57 -0.15
N ASP A 72 13.17 -7.85 -0.18
CA ASP A 72 13.89 -8.32 1.00
C ASP A 72 14.09 -7.16 1.98
N ASP A 73 14.50 -5.98 1.50
CA ASP A 73 14.68 -4.77 2.33
C ASP A 73 13.39 -4.38 3.10
N LEU A 74 12.23 -4.45 2.43
CA LEU A 74 10.94 -4.14 3.05
C LEU A 74 10.56 -5.15 4.14
N ILE A 75 10.81 -6.43 3.87
CA ILE A 75 10.51 -7.49 4.83
C ILE A 75 11.50 -7.47 5.99
N GLU A 76 12.78 -7.19 5.75
CA GLU A 76 13.77 -7.03 6.82
C GLU A 76 13.41 -5.86 7.74
N THR A 77 12.93 -4.75 7.17
CA THR A 77 12.42 -3.62 7.95
C THR A 77 11.24 -4.04 8.82
N LEU A 78 10.24 -4.70 8.25
CA LEU A 78 9.07 -5.18 8.99
C LEU A 78 9.42 -6.23 10.06
N ASP A 79 10.33 -7.16 9.76
CA ASP A 79 10.80 -8.20 10.69
C ASP A 79 11.67 -7.65 11.82
N SER A 80 12.27 -6.47 11.62
CA SER A 80 13.11 -5.81 12.64
C SER A 80 12.29 -5.07 13.70
N MET A 81 11.01 -4.82 13.45
CA MET A 81 10.14 -4.09 14.37
C MET A 81 9.91 -4.86 15.68
N THR A 82 9.90 -4.10 16.78
CA THR A 82 9.73 -4.59 18.15
C THR A 82 8.64 -3.82 18.88
N PRO A 83 8.09 -4.34 19.99
CA PRO A 83 7.07 -3.63 20.76
C PRO A 83 7.56 -2.34 21.43
N ASP A 84 8.88 -2.13 21.49
CA ASP A 84 9.50 -0.93 22.07
C ASP A 84 9.72 0.19 21.05
N ASP A 85 9.55 -0.11 19.74
CA ASP A 85 9.60 0.90 18.70
C ASP A 85 8.39 1.83 18.78
N ASP A 86 8.56 3.07 18.33
CA ASP A 86 7.46 4.02 18.35
C ASP A 86 6.40 3.67 17.30
N ALA A 87 5.18 4.15 17.53
CA ALA A 87 4.04 3.81 16.70
C ALA A 87 4.17 4.35 15.26
N GLU A 88 4.95 5.42 15.05
CA GLU A 88 5.17 6.02 13.73
C GLU A 88 6.09 5.12 12.89
N ALA A 89 7.17 4.61 13.47
CA ALA A 89 8.06 3.65 12.81
C ALA A 89 7.34 2.34 12.46
N ILE A 90 6.49 1.83 13.36
CA ILE A 90 5.69 0.62 13.10
C ILE A 90 4.65 0.87 11.99
N GLU A 91 4.03 2.05 11.99
CA GLU A 91 3.09 2.47 10.94
C GLU A 91 3.80 2.58 9.59
N GLU A 92 4.93 3.28 9.53
CA GLU A 92 5.76 3.46 8.33
C GLU A 92 6.15 2.11 7.72
N ALA A 93 6.69 1.18 8.51
CA ALA A 93 7.08 -0.15 8.03
C ALA A 93 5.91 -0.96 7.42
N VAL A 94 4.69 -0.79 7.94
CA VAL A 94 3.49 -1.43 7.38
C VAL A 94 2.99 -0.69 6.14
N MET A 95 3.05 0.64 6.15
CA MET A 95 2.62 1.50 5.06
C MET A 95 3.51 1.35 3.83
N ASP A 96 4.82 1.23 3.96
CA ASP A 96 5.74 0.99 2.83
C ASP A 96 5.35 -0.26 2.03
N VAL A 97 4.98 -1.34 2.73
CA VAL A 97 4.47 -2.55 2.10
C VAL A 97 3.10 -2.28 1.47
N ASP A 98 2.17 -1.67 2.20
CA ASP A 98 0.81 -1.40 1.74
C ASP A 98 0.74 -0.51 0.49
N GLU A 99 1.59 0.50 0.42
CA GLU A 99 1.71 1.43 -0.70
C GLU A 99 2.06 0.70 -1.99
N LEU A 100 3.05 -0.20 -1.93
CA LEU A 100 3.42 -1.05 -3.07
C LEU A 100 2.31 -2.03 -3.46
N LEU A 101 1.56 -2.56 -2.50
CA LEU A 101 0.40 -3.40 -2.78
C LEU A 101 -0.69 -2.61 -3.52
N CYS A 102 -0.99 -1.39 -3.05
CA CYS A 102 -1.94 -0.49 -3.70
C CYS A 102 -1.50 -0.12 -5.11
N ALA A 103 -0.22 0.25 -5.28
CA ALA A 103 0.37 0.53 -6.58
C ALA A 103 0.25 -0.66 -7.53
N ALA A 104 0.54 -1.88 -7.06
CA ALA A 104 0.49 -3.09 -7.88
C ALA A 104 -0.94 -3.45 -8.29
N VAL A 105 -1.91 -3.34 -7.39
CA VAL A 105 -3.34 -3.58 -7.68
C VAL A 105 -3.81 -2.61 -8.76
N TRP A 106 -3.62 -1.30 -8.54
CA TRP A 106 -4.06 -0.27 -9.46
C TRP A 106 -3.35 -0.33 -10.81
N SER A 107 -2.06 -0.68 -10.80
CA SER A 107 -1.24 -0.86 -11.98
C SER A 107 -1.52 -2.17 -12.75
N LYS A 108 -2.51 -2.98 -12.32
CA LYS A 108 -2.85 -4.29 -12.92
C LYS A 108 -1.68 -5.27 -12.91
N ARG A 109 -0.82 -5.18 -11.89
CA ARG A 109 0.40 -5.99 -11.68
C ARG A 109 0.38 -6.78 -10.35
N PRO A 110 -0.75 -7.36 -9.91
CA PRO A 110 -0.81 -8.03 -8.61
C PRO A 110 0.22 -9.17 -8.47
N ALA A 111 0.54 -9.86 -9.57
CA ALA A 111 1.52 -10.95 -9.57
C ALA A 111 2.94 -10.52 -9.18
N LYS A 112 3.28 -9.23 -9.31
CA LYS A 112 4.61 -8.68 -9.00
C LYS A 112 4.90 -8.61 -7.50
N VAL A 113 3.86 -8.49 -6.67
CA VAL A 113 3.99 -8.27 -5.21
C VAL A 113 3.35 -9.38 -4.37
N ARG A 114 2.91 -10.49 -5.00
CA ARG A 114 2.32 -11.62 -4.27
C ARG A 114 3.30 -12.29 -3.30
N GLY A 115 4.60 -12.26 -3.63
CA GLY A 115 5.67 -12.75 -2.77
C GLY A 115 5.75 -11.91 -1.50
N LEU A 116 5.97 -10.60 -1.69
CA LEU A 116 5.95 -9.57 -0.65
C LEU A 116 4.71 -9.67 0.26
N ALA A 117 3.49 -9.61 -0.31
CA ALA A 117 2.24 -9.66 0.45
C ALA A 117 2.16 -10.85 1.41
N ARG A 118 2.51 -12.04 0.92
CA ARG A 118 2.49 -13.27 1.72
C ARG A 118 3.52 -13.22 2.83
N ARG A 119 4.73 -12.74 2.54
CA ARG A 119 5.82 -12.65 3.52
C ARG A 119 5.46 -11.65 4.62
N ALA A 120 5.00 -10.45 4.25
CA ALA A 120 4.61 -9.42 5.20
C ALA A 120 3.48 -9.90 6.13
N ALA A 121 2.46 -10.58 5.58
CA ALA A 121 1.40 -11.16 6.38
C ALA A 121 1.87 -12.33 7.27
N ALA A 122 2.95 -13.02 6.91
CA ALA A 122 3.57 -14.03 7.76
C ALA A 122 4.37 -13.40 8.90
N SER A 123 5.12 -12.33 8.62
CA SER A 123 5.86 -11.52 9.59
C SER A 123 4.95 -10.98 10.69
N VAL A 124 3.86 -10.31 10.32
CA VAL A 124 2.88 -9.79 11.31
C VAL A 124 2.27 -10.88 12.18
N ARG A 125 2.02 -12.07 11.63
CA ARG A 125 1.48 -13.20 12.41
C ARG A 125 2.51 -13.83 13.35
N ALA A 126 3.80 -13.66 13.07
CA ALA A 126 4.86 -14.16 13.93
C ALA A 126 5.02 -13.29 15.19
N THR A 127 4.78 -11.99 15.08
CA THR A 127 4.94 -10.99 16.17
C THR A 127 3.72 -10.04 16.26
N PRO A 128 2.50 -10.56 16.45
CA PRO A 128 1.27 -9.76 16.38
C PRO A 128 1.23 -8.62 17.42
N GLU A 129 1.88 -8.78 18.57
CA GLU A 129 1.95 -7.78 19.64
C GLU A 129 2.59 -6.45 19.22
N VAL A 130 3.50 -6.48 18.24
CA VAL A 130 4.16 -5.27 17.69
C VAL A 130 3.14 -4.36 17.02
N PHE A 131 2.14 -4.95 16.34
CA PHE A 131 1.23 -4.23 15.45
C PHE A 131 -0.11 -3.85 16.09
N ILE A 132 -0.25 -3.99 17.41
CA ILE A 132 -1.52 -3.75 18.13
C ILE A 132 -2.03 -2.32 17.91
N THR A 133 -1.13 -1.34 17.82
CA THR A 133 -1.47 0.07 17.61
C THR A 133 -2.25 0.31 16.31
N LEU A 134 -2.01 -0.52 15.28
CA LEU A 134 -2.61 -0.40 13.95
C LEU A 134 -3.94 -1.15 13.80
N VAL A 135 -4.35 -1.94 14.81
CA VAL A 135 -5.61 -2.73 14.79
C VAL A 135 -6.84 -1.89 14.39
N PRO A 136 -7.06 -0.66 14.88
CA PRO A 136 -8.23 0.13 14.49
C PRO A 136 -8.24 0.47 13.00
N GLN A 137 -7.09 0.82 12.42
CA GLN A 137 -6.92 1.12 11.00
C GLN A 137 -7.11 -0.14 10.16
N ALA A 138 -6.48 -1.25 10.56
CA ALA A 138 -6.64 -2.54 9.91
C ALA A 138 -8.11 -2.99 9.83
N LYS A 139 -8.87 -2.83 10.91
CA LYS A 139 -10.31 -3.12 10.95
C LYS A 139 -11.14 -2.18 10.07
N ALA A 140 -10.71 -0.95 9.88
CA ALA A 140 -11.35 -0.02 8.95
C ALA A 140 -11.09 -0.44 7.51
N LEU A 141 -9.83 -0.75 7.16
CA LEU A 141 -9.40 -1.19 5.84
C LEU A 141 -10.04 -2.53 5.42
N ALA A 142 -10.14 -3.51 6.33
CA ALA A 142 -10.75 -4.81 6.08
C ALA A 142 -12.23 -4.74 5.62
N ARG A 143 -12.90 -3.60 5.80
CA ARG A 143 -14.28 -3.37 5.35
C ARG A 143 -14.38 -2.79 3.94
N LEU A 144 -13.26 -2.41 3.33
CA LEU A 144 -13.24 -1.83 2.00
C LEU A 144 -13.50 -2.90 0.92
N PRO A 145 -14.33 -2.60 -0.10
CA PRO A 145 -14.57 -3.53 -1.20
C PRO A 145 -13.29 -3.97 -1.93
N ALA A 146 -12.33 -3.06 -2.12
CA ALA A 146 -11.05 -3.35 -2.76
C ALA A 146 -10.24 -4.41 -2.00
N VAL A 147 -10.30 -4.40 -0.66
CA VAL A 147 -9.64 -5.40 0.19
C VAL A 147 -10.28 -6.78 0.01
N ALA A 148 -11.60 -6.85 -0.12
CA ALA A 148 -12.30 -8.11 -0.39
C ALA A 148 -11.99 -8.68 -1.78
N GLU A 149 -11.81 -7.82 -2.80
CA GLU A 149 -11.48 -8.24 -4.16
C GLU A 149 -10.03 -8.77 -4.28
N HIS A 150 -9.11 -8.20 -3.51
CA HIS A 150 -7.68 -8.53 -3.52
C HIS A 150 -7.20 -9.08 -2.18
N ILE A 151 -7.99 -9.99 -1.59
CA ILE A 151 -7.75 -10.51 -0.25
C ILE A 151 -6.39 -11.20 -0.10
N ASP A 152 -5.86 -11.79 -1.18
CA ASP A 152 -4.53 -12.43 -1.18
C ASP A 152 -3.39 -11.41 -1.06
N LEU A 153 -3.61 -10.17 -1.50
CA LEU A 153 -2.62 -9.09 -1.39
C LEU A 153 -2.75 -8.33 -0.08
N TYR A 154 -3.98 -8.08 0.39
CA TYR A 154 -4.23 -7.34 1.62
C TYR A 154 -4.26 -8.21 2.89
N ASP A 155 -3.75 -9.44 2.82
CA ASP A 155 -3.69 -10.36 3.96
C ASP A 155 -2.87 -9.80 5.14
N LEU A 156 -1.93 -8.88 4.86
CA LEU A 156 -1.20 -8.11 5.87
C LEU A 156 -2.16 -7.40 6.84
N TRP A 157 -3.14 -6.65 6.31
CA TRP A 157 -4.10 -5.94 7.15
C TRP A 157 -5.06 -6.88 7.87
N LEU A 158 -5.38 -8.05 7.32
CA LEU A 158 -6.14 -9.06 8.04
C LEU A 158 -5.33 -9.61 9.22
N ALA A 159 -4.03 -9.85 9.02
CA ALA A 159 -3.12 -10.28 10.08
C ALA A 159 -3.04 -9.22 11.20
N VAL A 160 -2.91 -7.94 10.85
CA VAL A 160 -2.92 -6.84 11.83
C VAL A 160 -4.28 -6.75 12.54
N ALA A 161 -5.40 -6.88 11.83
CA ALA A 161 -6.72 -6.83 12.45
C ALA A 161 -6.94 -7.96 13.47
N ASP A 162 -6.37 -9.15 13.20
CA ASP A 162 -6.39 -10.32 14.08
C ASP A 162 -5.47 -10.18 15.29
N ALA A 163 -4.47 -9.29 15.25
CA ALA A 163 -3.61 -8.98 16.39
C ALA A 163 -4.39 -8.44 17.61
N ALA A 164 -5.62 -7.96 17.40
CA ALA A 164 -6.52 -7.52 18.46
C ALA A 164 -6.75 -8.55 19.57
N GLN A 165 -6.60 -9.85 19.28
CA GLN A 165 -6.72 -10.92 20.29
C GLN A 165 -5.58 -10.92 21.32
N TRP A 166 -4.52 -10.15 21.07
CA TRP A 166 -3.34 -9.99 21.92
C TRP A 166 -3.29 -8.63 22.62
N ALA A 167 -4.30 -7.78 22.42
CA ALA A 167 -4.45 -6.54 23.18
C ALA A 167 -5.05 -6.87 24.56
N ASP A 168 -4.21 -6.88 25.60
CA ASP A 168 -4.60 -7.05 27.01
C ASP A 168 -5.42 -5.85 27.55
#